data_AF-A0A7S3WUY1-F1
#
_entry.id   AF-A0A7S3WUY1-F1
#
_cell.length_a   1.000
_cell.length_b   1.000
_cell.length_c   1.000
_cell.angle_alpha   90.00
_cell.angle_beta   90.00
_cell.angle_gamma   90.00
#
_symmetry.space_group_name_H-M   'P 1'
#
loop_
_entity.id
_entity.type
_entity.pdbx_description
1 polymer ?
#
loop_
_entity_poly.entity_id
_entity_poly.type
_entity_poly.pdbx_seq_one_letter_code
_entity_poly.pdbx_strand_id
1 'polypeptide(L)'
;GTYKDIPCSDECSFPNEPRTPYFWDETCEMGMPGCRADGVHDKCRFCGMMPWHSITCPDSVQIPEGQCWFKTKQDMPHYWDDECEMGKLGCWADGIHAECRFCGKGVYAEIPCPEEEEVKKDGN
;
A
#
# COMPACT_ATOMS: atom_id res chain seq x y z
N GLY A 1 -7.75 41.19 -2.28
CA GLY A 1 -8.39 40.11 -3.05
C GLY A 1 -9.01 39.15 -2.06
N THR A 2 -10.26 38.76 -2.28
CA THR A 2 -10.98 37.81 -1.42
C THR A 2 -10.52 36.40 -1.71
N TYR A 3 -9.97 35.73 -0.69
CA TYR A 3 -9.54 34.32 -0.70
C TYR A 3 -10.72 33.32 -0.85
N LYS A 4 -11.94 33.81 -1.12
CA LYS A 4 -13.17 33.02 -1.17
C LYS A 4 -13.38 32.26 -2.47
N ASP A 5 -12.64 32.59 -3.53
CA ASP A 5 -12.86 32.06 -4.88
C ASP A 5 -11.79 31.04 -5.33
N ILE A 6 -10.98 30.55 -4.39
CA ILE A 6 -10.06 29.44 -4.66
C ILE A 6 -10.89 28.16 -4.50
N PRO A 7 -11.14 27.39 -5.58
CA PRO A 7 -11.85 26.13 -5.47
C PRO A 7 -11.02 25.19 -4.59
N CYS A 8 -11.64 24.63 -3.56
CA CYS A 8 -11.07 23.48 -2.86
C CYS A 8 -11.05 22.31 -3.85
N SER A 9 -9.94 21.58 -3.91
CA SER A 9 -9.85 20.38 -4.74
C SER A 9 -10.69 19.27 -4.13
N ASP A 10 -11.44 18.53 -4.96
CA ASP A 10 -12.18 17.32 -4.56
C ASP A 10 -11.29 16.07 -4.68
N GLU A 11 -10.02 16.22 -4.34
CA GLU A 11 -9.01 15.16 -4.38
C GLU A 11 -7.99 15.34 -3.26
N CYS A 12 -7.45 14.21 -2.81
CA CYS A 12 -6.35 14.20 -1.86
C CYS A 12 -5.09 14.83 -2.45
N SER A 13 -4.33 15.59 -1.67
CA SER A 13 -3.09 16.23 -2.13
C SER A 13 -1.93 16.02 -1.19
N PHE A 14 -0.99 15.15 -1.57
CA PHE A 14 0.17 14.82 -0.75
C PHE A 14 1.44 15.49 -1.29
N PRO A 15 2.30 16.07 -0.42
CA PRO A 15 3.64 16.50 -0.82
C PRO A 15 4.52 15.35 -1.32
N ASN A 16 4.31 14.15 -0.77
CA ASN A 16 4.94 12.90 -1.19
C ASN A 16 3.88 11.80 -1.21
N GLU A 17 3.81 11.05 -2.30
CA GLU A 17 2.83 9.98 -2.44
C GLU A 17 2.99 8.93 -1.32
N PRO A 18 1.92 8.66 -0.54
CA PRO A 18 1.98 7.69 0.54
C PRO A 18 1.98 6.26 0.00
N ARG A 19 2.55 5.33 0.79
CA ARG A 19 2.41 3.89 0.53
C ARG A 19 1.00 3.40 0.84
N THR A 20 0.40 3.97 1.89
CA THR A 20 -0.94 3.66 2.35
C THR A 20 -1.97 4.03 1.27
N PRO A 21 -2.89 3.13 0.91
CA PRO A 21 -3.98 3.47 0.01
C PRO A 21 -4.90 4.51 0.65
N TYR A 22 -5.41 5.40 -0.19
CA TYR A 22 -6.31 6.46 0.22
C TYR A 22 -7.39 6.67 -0.84
N PHE A 23 -8.49 7.29 -0.43
CA PHE A 23 -9.57 7.67 -1.31
C PHE A 23 -10.28 8.92 -0.78
N TRP A 24 -11.08 9.54 -1.64
CA TRP A 24 -11.97 10.62 -1.24
C TRP A 24 -13.27 10.05 -0.67
N ASP A 25 -13.55 10.32 0.60
CA ASP A 25 -14.70 9.82 1.34
C ASP A 25 -15.57 11.00 1.80
N GLU A 26 -16.71 11.19 1.15
CA GLU A 26 -17.67 12.26 1.50
C GLU A 26 -18.19 12.17 2.93
N THR A 27 -18.15 10.98 3.54
CA THR A 27 -18.63 10.73 4.92
C THR A 27 -17.55 10.93 5.99
N CYS A 28 -16.31 11.14 5.56
CA CYS A 28 -15.15 11.30 6.43
C CYS A 28 -15.12 12.70 7.06
N GLU A 29 -14.89 12.75 8.37
CA GLU A 29 -14.86 13.98 9.15
C GLU A 29 -13.67 13.99 10.11
N MET A 30 -13.24 15.19 10.51
CA MET A 30 -12.12 15.37 11.43
C MET A 30 -12.30 14.55 12.72
N GLY A 31 -11.30 13.73 13.04
CA GLY A 31 -11.30 12.86 14.22
C GLY A 31 -11.74 11.42 13.95
N MET A 32 -12.32 11.13 12.78
CA MET A 32 -12.59 9.75 12.37
C MET A 32 -11.29 9.03 11.93
N PRO A 33 -11.18 7.71 12.11
CA PRO A 33 -10.01 6.95 11.69
C PRO A 33 -9.70 7.12 10.20
N GLY A 34 -8.46 7.47 9.89
CA GLY A 34 -7.94 7.63 8.53
C GLY A 34 -8.27 8.96 7.88
N CYS A 35 -9.17 9.77 8.45
CA CYS A 35 -9.58 11.05 7.89
C CYS A 35 -8.50 12.11 7.99
N ARG A 36 -8.59 13.12 7.10
CA ARG A 36 -7.57 14.15 6.94
C ARG A 36 -6.18 13.57 6.64
N ALA A 37 -6.16 12.51 5.82
CA ALA A 37 -4.96 11.74 5.49
C ALA A 37 -3.84 12.60 4.90
N ASP A 38 -4.18 13.61 4.09
CA ASP A 38 -3.23 14.54 3.48
C ASP A 38 -2.90 15.77 4.36
N GLY A 39 -3.48 15.86 5.56
CA GLY A 39 -3.30 16.96 6.50
C GLY A 39 -4.12 18.22 6.18
N VAL A 40 -4.82 18.25 5.05
CA VAL A 40 -5.52 19.44 4.52
C VAL A 40 -7.03 19.20 4.43
N HIS A 41 -7.44 18.13 3.76
CA HIS A 41 -8.83 17.86 3.41
C HIS A 41 -9.44 16.80 4.33
N ASP A 42 -10.50 17.16 5.06
CA ASP A 42 -11.15 16.22 5.99
C ASP A 42 -11.72 14.98 5.29
N LYS A 43 -12.03 15.08 3.98
CA LYS A 43 -12.55 14.01 3.14
C LYS A 43 -11.48 13.05 2.60
N CYS A 44 -10.21 13.41 2.70
CA CYS A 44 -9.15 12.49 2.30
C CYS A 44 -8.96 11.40 3.36
N ARG A 45 -9.14 10.13 2.99
CA ARG A 45 -9.16 9.01 3.95
C ARG A 45 -8.17 7.90 3.59
N PHE A 46 -7.34 7.49 4.54
CA PHE A 46 -6.55 6.26 4.45
C PHE A 46 -7.40 4.99 4.67
N CYS A 47 -7.04 3.90 4.01
CA CYS A 47 -7.73 2.61 4.09
C CYS A 47 -6.76 1.42 3.94
N GLY A 48 -7.21 0.20 4.25
CA GLY A 48 -6.61 -1.08 3.86
C GLY A 48 -5.28 -1.47 4.51
N MET A 49 -4.42 -0.52 4.87
CA MET A 49 -3.12 -0.75 5.50
C MET A 49 -3.19 -0.42 6.98
N MET A 50 -2.41 -1.10 7.83
CA MET A 50 -2.30 -0.76 9.26
C MET A 50 -1.93 0.73 9.47
N PRO A 51 -2.59 1.45 10.40
CA PRO A 51 -3.62 1.00 11.34
C PRO A 51 -5.07 1.06 10.79
N TRP A 52 -5.26 1.37 9.51
CA TRP A 52 -6.54 1.57 8.83
C TRP A 52 -7.08 0.33 8.10
N HIS A 53 -6.54 -0.85 8.38
CA HIS A 53 -6.94 -2.12 7.77
C HIS A 53 -8.43 -2.46 7.93
N SER A 54 -9.11 -1.89 8.94
CA SER A 54 -10.55 -2.04 9.17
C SER A 54 -11.41 -1.14 8.27
N ILE A 55 -10.80 -0.20 7.55
CA ILE A 55 -11.47 0.69 6.60
C ILE A 55 -11.33 0.06 5.22
N THR A 56 -12.46 -0.37 4.65
CA THR A 56 -12.52 -0.93 3.30
C THR A 56 -12.16 0.13 2.26
N CYS A 57 -11.17 -0.18 1.42
CA CYS A 57 -10.84 0.64 0.25
C CYS A 57 -11.88 0.42 -0.87
N PRO A 58 -12.27 1.47 -1.62
CA PRO A 58 -13.08 1.29 -2.82
C PRO A 58 -12.31 0.55 -3.93
N ASP A 59 -13.02 -0.02 -4.91
CA ASP A 59 -12.47 -0.82 -6.01
C ASP A 59 -11.31 -0.12 -6.76
N SER A 60 -11.36 1.21 -6.88
CA SER A 60 -10.33 2.00 -7.56
C SER A 60 -8.96 1.98 -6.86
N VAL A 61 -8.92 1.61 -5.58
CA VAL A 61 -7.69 1.45 -4.77
C VAL A 61 -7.70 0.12 -4.01
N GLN A 62 -8.42 -0.88 -4.53
CA GLN A 62 -8.49 -2.19 -3.91
C GLN A 62 -7.12 -2.87 -3.92
N ILE A 63 -6.82 -3.49 -2.78
CA ILE A 63 -5.60 -4.25 -2.58
C ILE A 63 -5.91 -5.70 -3.01
N PRO A 64 -5.15 -6.27 -3.96
CA PRO A 64 -5.32 -7.65 -4.39
C PRO A 64 -4.87 -8.62 -3.30
N GLU A 65 -5.64 -9.68 -3.09
CA GLU A 65 -5.28 -10.79 -2.21
C GLU A 65 -4.30 -11.76 -2.90
N GLY A 66 -3.49 -12.48 -2.12
CA GLY A 66 -2.61 -13.53 -2.64
C GLY A 66 -1.39 -13.04 -3.41
N GLN A 67 -1.10 -11.73 -3.37
CA GLN A 67 0.11 -11.17 -3.94
C GLN A 67 0.55 -9.91 -3.18
N CYS A 68 1.85 -9.63 -3.22
CA CYS A 68 2.38 -8.37 -2.71
C CYS A 68 1.77 -7.18 -3.46
N TRP A 69 1.46 -6.10 -2.75
CA TRP A 69 0.91 -4.88 -3.35
C TRP A 69 1.71 -3.64 -2.99
N PHE A 70 2.24 -2.94 -3.99
CA PHE A 70 2.93 -1.67 -3.77
C PHE A 70 2.25 -0.58 -4.58
N LYS A 71 1.78 0.48 -3.89
CA LYS A 71 1.21 1.67 -4.55
C LYS A 71 2.20 2.31 -5.53
N THR A 72 3.47 2.36 -5.15
CA THR A 72 4.58 2.86 -5.98
C THR A 72 5.53 1.73 -6.32
N LYS A 73 6.03 1.71 -7.56
CA LYS A 73 7.06 0.74 -7.96
C LYS A 73 8.28 0.83 -7.03
N GLN A 74 8.78 -0.32 -6.60
CA GLN A 74 10.01 -0.44 -5.82
C GLN A 74 10.99 -1.42 -6.48
N ASP A 75 12.29 -1.21 -6.22
CA ASP A 75 13.39 -2.02 -6.77
C ASP A 75 13.90 -3.10 -5.78
N MET A 76 13.16 -3.34 -4.70
CA MET A 76 13.49 -4.34 -3.71
C MET A 76 12.82 -5.67 -4.08
N PRO A 77 13.58 -6.75 -4.33
CA PRO A 77 13.01 -8.05 -4.61
C PRO A 77 12.12 -8.53 -3.47
N HIS A 78 11.00 -9.14 -3.84
CA HIS A 78 10.01 -9.66 -2.92
C HIS A 78 9.27 -10.84 -3.55
N TYR A 79 8.63 -11.64 -2.71
CA TYR A 79 7.76 -12.74 -3.14
C TYR A 79 6.64 -12.95 -2.12
N TRP A 80 5.63 -13.73 -2.51
CA TRP A 80 4.56 -14.16 -1.61
C TRP A 80 4.99 -15.44 -0.87
N ASP A 81 4.97 -15.39 0.45
CA ASP A 81 5.42 -16.45 1.34
C ASP A 81 4.31 -16.76 2.38
N ASP A 82 3.58 -17.86 2.20
CA ASP A 82 2.48 -18.24 3.10
C ASP A 82 2.96 -18.56 4.53
N GLU A 83 4.27 -18.78 4.74
CA GLU A 83 4.84 -18.97 6.07
C GLU A 83 5.29 -17.66 6.73
N CYS A 84 5.22 -16.53 6.01
CA CYS A 84 5.61 -15.24 6.54
C CYS A 84 4.59 -14.70 7.55
N GLU A 85 5.08 -14.18 8.66
CA GLU A 85 4.24 -13.63 9.72
C GLU A 85 4.97 -12.52 10.48
N MET A 86 4.22 -11.82 11.35
CA MET A 86 4.78 -10.71 12.14
C MET A 86 5.98 -11.17 12.98
N GLY A 87 7.09 -10.44 12.87
CA GLY A 87 8.33 -10.72 13.61
C GLY A 87 9.38 -11.53 12.84
N LYS A 88 9.02 -12.14 11.71
CA LYS A 88 10.00 -12.79 10.81
C LYS A 88 10.66 -11.75 9.89
N LEU A 89 11.96 -11.93 9.63
CA LEU A 89 12.74 -11.00 8.79
C LEU A 89 12.20 -10.98 7.36
N GLY A 90 11.88 -9.77 6.88
CA GLY A 90 11.42 -9.53 5.52
C GLY A 90 9.90 -9.55 5.35
N CYS A 91 9.14 -10.12 6.28
CA CYS A 91 7.66 -10.16 6.20
C CYS A 91 7.05 -8.77 6.31
N TRP A 92 5.77 -8.64 5.92
CA TRP A 92 5.07 -7.37 5.83
C TRP A 92 5.78 -6.36 4.92
N ALA A 93 6.39 -6.83 3.84
CA ALA A 93 7.20 -6.01 2.95
C ALA A 93 6.38 -4.87 2.28
N ASP A 94 5.12 -5.14 1.95
CA ASP A 94 4.17 -4.12 1.49
C ASP A 94 3.46 -3.37 2.62
N GLY A 95 3.61 -3.85 3.87
CA GLY A 95 2.96 -3.34 5.06
C GLY A 95 1.45 -3.59 5.12
N ILE A 96 0.93 -4.47 4.26
CA ILE A 96 -0.48 -4.83 4.18
C ILE A 96 -0.68 -6.33 4.39
N HIS A 97 0.11 -7.16 3.70
CA HIS A 97 0.03 -8.60 3.77
C HIS A 97 1.20 -9.14 4.58
N ALA A 98 0.93 -10.02 5.54
CA ALA A 98 1.98 -10.65 6.33
C ALA A 98 2.92 -11.46 5.44
N GLU A 99 2.32 -12.12 4.45
CA GLU A 99 2.89 -13.05 3.48
C GLU A 99 3.82 -12.37 2.49
N CYS A 100 3.71 -11.05 2.29
CA CYS A 100 4.63 -10.35 1.40
C CYS A 100 6.03 -10.25 2.03
N ARG A 101 7.03 -10.86 1.42
CA ARG A 101 8.39 -10.96 1.97
C ARG A 101 9.47 -10.36 1.09
N PHE A 102 10.33 -9.52 1.66
CA PHE A 102 11.58 -9.08 1.02
C PHE A 102 12.65 -10.18 0.97
N CYS A 103 13.44 -10.21 -0.11
CA CYS A 103 14.47 -11.24 -0.32
C CYS A 103 15.70 -10.74 -1.12
N GLY A 104 16.79 -11.51 -1.12
CA GLY A 104 17.89 -11.46 -2.10
C GLY A 104 18.73 -10.18 -2.17
N LYS A 105 18.48 -9.15 -1.37
CA LYS A 105 19.19 -7.86 -1.45
C LYS A 105 19.30 -7.17 -0.10
N GLY A 106 20.41 -6.46 0.12
CA GLY A 106 20.65 -5.69 1.34
C GLY A 106 20.58 -6.57 2.60
N VAL A 107 19.80 -6.15 3.59
CA VAL A 107 19.60 -6.89 4.85
C VAL A 107 18.85 -8.21 4.68
N TYR A 108 18.26 -8.44 3.50
CA TYR A 108 17.51 -9.65 3.16
C TYR A 108 18.30 -10.59 2.25
N ALA A 109 19.60 -10.36 2.06
CA ALA A 109 20.44 -11.14 1.15
C ALA A 109 20.50 -12.64 1.48
N GLU A 110 20.31 -13.02 2.75
CA GLU A 110 20.27 -14.42 3.20
C GLU A 110 18.91 -15.10 2.97
N ILE A 111 17.87 -14.34 2.59
CA ILE A 111 16.56 -14.88 2.24
C ILE A 111 16.56 -15.12 0.73
N PRO A 112 16.51 -16.38 0.25
CA PRO A 112 16.46 -16.68 -1.17
C PRO A 112 15.22 -16.06 -1.80
N CYS A 113 15.38 -15.34 -2.90
CA CYS A 113 14.23 -15.06 -3.76
C CYS A 113 13.93 -16.32 -4.57
N PRO A 114 12.66 -16.72 -4.71
CA PRO A 114 12.29 -17.63 -5.77
C PRO A 114 12.84 -17.06 -7.08
N GLU A 115 13.57 -17.87 -7.84
CA GLU A 115 13.79 -17.54 -9.25
C GLU A 115 12.39 -17.43 -9.86
N GLU A 116 12.09 -16.34 -10.59
CA GLU A 116 10.86 -16.29 -11.39
C GLU A 116 10.82 -17.62 -12.15
N GLU A 117 9.90 -18.52 -11.80
CA GLU A 117 9.90 -19.85 -12.41
C GLU A 117 9.94 -19.62 -13.91
N GLU A 118 11.03 -20.08 -14.54
CA GLU A 118 11.12 -20.13 -15.97
C GLU A 118 9.81 -20.74 -16.43
N VAL A 119 9.00 -19.95 -17.15
CA VAL A 119 7.97 -20.50 -18.02
C VAL A 119 8.73 -21.52 -18.84
N LYS A 120 8.59 -22.79 -18.47
CA LYS A 120 9.04 -23.92 -19.26
C LYS A 120 8.31 -23.75 -20.58
N LYS A 121 9.00 -23.11 -21.52
CA LYS A 121 8.75 -23.32 -22.94
C LYS A 121 9.26 -24.73 -23.17
N ASP A 122 8.42 -25.69 -22.81
CA ASP A 122 8.55 -27.04 -23.31
C ASP A 122 8.47 -26.93 -24.83
N GLY A 123 9.65 -27.01 -25.45
CA GLY A 123 9.76 -27.26 -26.87
C GLY A 123 9.25 -28.66 -27.16
N ASN A 124 8.24 -28.76 -28.02
CA ASN A 124 8.21 -29.63 -29.19
C ASN A 124 7.09 -29.18 -30.13
#